data_AF-A0A957QYD0-F1
#
_entry.id   AF-A0A957QYD0-F1
#
_cell.length_a   1.000
_cell.length_b   1.000
_cell.length_c   1.000
_cell.angle_alpha   90.00
_cell.angle_beta   90.00
_cell.angle_gamma   90.00
#
_symmetry.space_group_name_H-M   'P 1'
#
loop_
_entity.id
_entity.type
_entity.pdbx_description
1 polymer ?
#
loop_
_entity_poly.entity_id
_entity_poly.type
_entity_poly.pdbx_seq_one_letter_code
_entity_poly.pdbx_strand_id
1 'polypeptide(L)'
;SFQMFQNMRANIDEAVAQRYFVDLQNHQTVLAREESFAAVREQLSQAGYQVVQRQNGKGAELRRDAPKVGRNDPCPCGSGKKYKHCHMKQDEAARRGRAPGAAGRQKAATGKKKGRRK
;
A
#
# COMPACT_ATOMS: atom_id res chain seq x y z
N SER A 1 -55.52 -8.35 8.59
CA SER A 1 -54.65 -7.19 8.90
C SER A 1 -53.42 -7.58 9.73
N PHE A 2 -53.51 -8.56 10.64
CA PHE A 2 -52.41 -8.98 11.51
C PHE A 2 -51.16 -9.54 10.79
N GLN A 3 -51.34 -10.28 9.69
CA GLN A 3 -50.22 -10.82 8.89
C GLN A 3 -49.31 -9.74 8.30
N MET A 4 -49.86 -8.58 7.91
CA MET A 4 -49.06 -7.45 7.41
C MET A 4 -48.18 -6.85 8.52
N PHE A 5 -48.72 -6.77 9.74
CA PHE A 5 -47.99 -6.28 10.91
C PHE A 5 -46.89 -7.25 11.35
N GLN A 6 -47.14 -8.56 11.30
CA GLN A 6 -46.12 -9.58 11.56
C GLN A 6 -44.97 -9.51 10.55
N ASN A 7 -45.28 -9.37 9.26
CA ASN A 7 -44.27 -9.23 8.21
C ASN A 7 -43.45 -7.94 8.37
N MET A 8 -44.09 -6.83 8.75
CA MET A 8 -43.38 -5.58 9.03
C MET A 8 -42.45 -5.70 10.25
N ARG A 9 -42.90 -6.36 11.33
CA ARG A 9 -42.04 -6.62 12.51
C ARG A 9 -40.85 -7.51 12.15
N ALA A 10 -41.08 -8.61 11.44
CA ALA A 10 -40.01 -9.49 10.99
C ALA A 10 -38.96 -8.76 10.14
N ASN A 11 -39.40 -7.88 9.23
CA ASN A 11 -38.49 -7.08 8.41
C ASN A 11 -37.71 -6.05 9.24
N ILE A 12 -38.33 -5.44 10.27
CA ILE A 12 -37.65 -4.53 11.18
C ILE A 12 -36.61 -5.29 12.01
N ASP A 13 -36.97 -6.46 12.54
CA ASP A 13 -36.07 -7.29 13.34
C ASP A 13 -34.86 -7.75 12.50
N GLU A 14 -35.09 -8.14 11.24
CA GLU A 14 -34.02 -8.49 10.30
C GLU A 14 -33.13 -7.28 9.97
N ALA A 15 -33.72 -6.11 9.67
CA ALA A 15 -32.95 -4.90 9.36
C ALA A 15 -32.12 -4.40 10.55
N VAL A 16 -32.66 -4.48 11.76
CA VAL A 16 -31.94 -4.18 13.00
C VAL A 16 -30.77 -5.16 13.15
N ALA A 17 -31.01 -6.46 13.04
CA ALA A 17 -29.94 -7.46 13.14
C ALA A 17 -28.83 -7.23 12.09
N GLN A 18 -29.19 -7.02 10.83
CA GLN A 18 -28.22 -6.77 9.76
C GLN A 18 -27.38 -5.50 10.01
N ARG A 19 -28.01 -4.39 10.43
CA ARG A 19 -27.30 -3.13 10.69
C ARG A 19 -26.34 -3.22 11.89
N TYR A 20 -26.72 -3.91 12.95
CA TYR A 20 -25.87 -4.04 14.14
C TYR A 20 -24.75 -5.09 13.96
N PHE A 21 -25.05 -6.25 13.39
CA PHE A 21 -24.09 -7.35 13.31
C PHE A 21 -23.21 -7.30 12.06
N VAL A 22 -23.70 -6.80 10.93
CA VAL A 22 -22.92 -6.71 9.69
C VAL A 22 -22.35 -5.32 9.54
N ASP A 23 -23.17 -4.28 9.51
CA ASP A 23 -22.70 -2.93 9.15
C ASP A 23 -21.85 -2.28 10.25
N LEU A 24 -22.25 -2.40 11.52
CA LEU A 24 -21.53 -1.80 12.66
C LEU A 24 -20.20 -2.50 12.97
N GLN A 25 -20.16 -3.83 12.91
CA GLN A 25 -18.91 -4.58 13.08
C GLN A 25 -17.95 -4.31 11.92
N ASN A 26 -18.46 -4.31 10.69
CA ASN A 26 -17.65 -3.97 9.52
C ASN A 26 -17.16 -2.52 9.59
N HIS A 27 -17.98 -1.57 10.04
CA HIS A 27 -17.57 -0.18 10.19
C HIS A 27 -16.38 -0.01 11.15
N GLN A 28 -16.40 -0.67 12.32
CA GLN A 28 -15.27 -0.63 13.23
C GLN A 28 -13.99 -1.19 12.60
N THR A 29 -14.10 -2.29 11.84
CA THR A 29 -12.93 -2.83 11.14
C THR A 29 -12.44 -1.93 10.00
N VAL A 30 -13.33 -1.21 9.32
CA VAL A 30 -12.97 -0.22 8.31
C VAL A 30 -12.25 0.96 8.94
N LEU A 31 -12.77 1.51 10.05
CA LEU A 31 -12.12 2.59 10.78
C LEU A 31 -10.73 2.19 11.28
N ALA A 32 -10.60 1.04 11.94
CA ALA A 32 -9.31 0.54 12.41
C ALA A 32 -8.31 0.32 11.25
N ARG A 33 -8.80 -0.16 10.11
CA ARG A 33 -7.99 -0.28 8.89
C ARG A 33 -7.55 1.09 8.38
N GLU A 34 -8.45 2.06 8.28
CA GLU A 34 -8.13 3.43 7.85
C GLU A 34 -7.11 4.10 8.76
N GLU A 35 -7.26 3.98 10.08
CA GLU A 35 -6.29 4.46 11.07
C GLU A 35 -4.92 3.79 10.88
N SER A 36 -4.87 2.48 10.69
CA SER A 36 -3.61 1.77 10.44
C SER A 36 -2.93 2.24 9.14
N PHE A 37 -3.71 2.49 8.08
CA PHE A 37 -3.17 3.02 6.82
C PHE A 37 -2.67 4.46 6.98
N ALA A 38 -3.38 5.30 7.73
CA ALA A 38 -2.98 6.66 8.04
C ALA A 38 -1.67 6.67 8.85
N ALA A 39 -1.59 5.84 9.90
CA ALA A 39 -0.39 5.69 10.74
C ALA A 39 0.82 5.21 9.92
N VAL A 40 0.65 4.21 9.06
CA VAL A 40 1.72 3.74 8.16
C VAL A 40 2.18 4.83 7.20
N ARG A 41 1.23 5.60 6.64
CA ARG A 41 1.57 6.71 5.74
C ARG A 41 2.36 7.81 6.47
N GLU A 42 1.99 8.13 7.70
CA GLU A 42 2.69 9.13 8.51
C GLU A 42 4.08 8.67 8.96
N GLN A 43 4.22 7.40 9.35
CA GLN A 43 5.55 6.83 9.64
C GLN A 43 6.48 6.90 8.42
N LEU A 44 5.95 6.62 7.23
CA LEU A 44 6.73 6.69 5.99
C LEU A 44 7.11 8.14 5.63
N SER A 45 6.21 9.11 5.82
CA SER A 45 6.53 10.52 5.56
C SER A 45 7.61 11.04 6.52
N GLN A 46 7.56 10.66 7.80
CA GLN A 46 8.61 10.98 8.78
C GLN A 46 9.97 10.37 8.38
N ALA A 47 9.96 9.19 7.75
CA ALA A 47 11.17 8.55 7.21
C ALA A 47 11.63 9.12 5.84
N GLY A 48 10.96 10.15 5.31
CA GLY A 48 11.30 10.80 4.03
C GLY A 48 10.86 10.00 2.79
N TYR A 49 9.80 9.20 2.92
CA TYR A 49 9.19 8.47 1.82
C TYR A 49 7.74 8.91 1.57
N GLN A 50 7.42 9.08 0.29
CA GLN A 50 6.10 9.39 -0.23
C GLN A 50 5.42 8.15 -0.81
N VAL A 51 4.17 7.92 -0.43
CA VAL A 51 3.31 6.88 -1.02
C VAL A 51 2.63 7.46 -2.27
N VAL A 52 3.01 6.98 -3.44
CA VAL A 52 2.47 7.43 -4.74
C VAL A 52 1.51 6.37 -5.29
N GLN A 53 0.26 6.75 -5.56
CA GLN A 53 -0.69 5.87 -6.26
C GLN A 53 -0.33 5.78 -7.74
N ARG A 54 -0.36 4.56 -8.29
CA ARG A 54 -0.12 4.33 -9.72
C ARG A 54 -1.36 4.73 -10.52
N GLN A 55 -1.18 5.62 -11.49
CA GLN A 55 -2.28 6.17 -12.30
C GLN A 55 -3.08 5.09 -13.06
N ASN A 56 -2.44 3.97 -13.43
CA ASN A 56 -3.06 2.89 -14.22
C ASN A 56 -2.86 1.48 -13.61
N GLY A 57 -2.77 1.33 -12.29
CA GLY A 57 -2.56 0.01 -11.67
C GLY A 57 -3.06 -0.14 -10.25
N LYS A 58 -3.44 -1.36 -9.87
CA LYS A 58 -3.77 -1.71 -8.48
C LYS A 58 -2.47 -1.73 -7.65
N GLY A 59 -2.31 -0.76 -6.75
CA GLY A 59 -1.22 -0.72 -5.77
C GLY A 59 -0.59 0.67 -5.60
N ALA A 60 0.06 0.86 -4.44
CA ALA A 60 0.83 2.06 -4.12
C ALA A 60 2.34 1.76 -4.22
N GLU A 61 3.11 2.72 -4.69
CA GLU A 61 4.57 2.65 -4.75
C GLU A 61 5.20 3.61 -3.74
N LEU A 62 6.30 3.19 -3.12
CA LEU A 62 7.04 4.02 -2.20
C LEU A 62 8.16 4.76 -2.93
N ARG A 63 8.08 6.09 -2.98
CA ARG A 63 9.07 6.98 -3.57
C ARG A 63 9.81 7.73 -2.45
N ARG A 64 11.10 8.04 -2.62
CA ARG A 64 11.82 8.93 -1.70
C ARG A 64 11.53 10.38 -2.06
N ASP A 65 11.32 11.22 -1.04
CA ASP A 65 11.13 12.67 -1.22
C ASP A 65 12.41 13.34 -1.69
N ALA A 66 13.56 12.88 -1.18
CA ALA A 66 14.85 13.43 -1.56
C ALA A 66 15.24 13.03 -3.00
N PRO A 67 15.68 14.00 -3.84
CA PRO A 67 16.20 13.70 -5.16
C PRO A 67 17.45 12.80 -5.05
N LYS A 68 17.66 11.96 -6.06
CA LYS A 68 18.89 11.17 -6.15
C LYS A 68 20.08 12.13 -6.32
N VAL A 69 21.01 12.09 -5.38
CA VAL A 69 22.25 12.88 -5.46
C VAL A 69 23.03 12.46 -6.71
N GLY A 70 23.31 13.41 -7.58
CA GLY A 70 24.08 13.22 -8.79
C GLY A 70 25.57 13.05 -8.50
N ARG A 71 26.30 12.45 -9.45
CA ARG A 71 27.73 12.14 -9.29
C ARG A 71 28.60 13.38 -8.96
N ASN A 72 28.26 14.54 -9.51
CA ASN A 72 29.03 15.77 -9.36
C ASN A 72 28.48 16.74 -8.30
N ASP A 73 27.33 16.44 -7.70
CA ASP A 73 26.66 17.30 -6.71
C ASP A 73 27.46 17.37 -5.41
N PRO A 74 27.31 18.44 -4.61
CA PRO A 74 27.89 18.50 -3.27
C PRO A 74 27.39 17.35 -2.41
N CYS A 75 28.29 16.72 -1.66
CA CYS A 75 27.94 15.55 -0.87
C CYS A 75 27.05 15.93 0.33
N PRO A 76 25.94 15.20 0.60
CA PRO A 76 24.98 15.54 1.66
C PRO A 76 25.53 15.43 3.10
N CYS A 77 26.76 14.94 3.28
CA CYS A 77 27.43 14.87 4.58
C CYS A 77 28.04 16.21 5.04
N GLY A 78 27.93 17.28 4.23
CA GLY A 78 28.47 18.61 4.58
C GLY A 78 29.98 18.79 4.37
N SER A 79 30.67 17.82 3.76
CA SER A 79 32.15 17.87 3.60
C SER A 79 32.67 18.85 2.54
N GLY A 80 31.79 19.52 1.77
CA GLY A 80 32.16 20.39 0.65
C GLY A 80 32.73 19.66 -0.59
N LYS A 81 32.95 18.34 -0.52
CA LYS A 81 33.45 17.53 -1.64
C LYS A 81 32.33 17.09 -2.56
N LYS A 82 32.62 16.90 -3.85
CA LYS A 82 31.69 16.28 -4.82
C LYS A 82 31.35 14.85 -4.38
N TYR A 83 30.10 14.44 -4.56
CA TYR A 83 29.58 13.14 -4.13
C TYR A 83 30.42 11.96 -4.61
N LYS A 84 30.91 12.00 -5.86
CA LYS A 84 31.83 10.99 -6.44
C LYS A 84 33.15 10.78 -5.68
N HIS A 85 33.60 11.79 -4.95
CA HIS A 85 34.85 11.76 -4.19
C HIS A 85 34.61 11.55 -2.70
N CYS A 86 33.36 11.38 -2.28
CA CYS A 86 32.98 11.21 -0.89
C CYS A 86 32.23 9.89 -0.71
N HIS A 87 30.89 9.91 -0.67
CA HIS A 87 30.09 8.73 -0.33
C HIS A 87 29.70 7.85 -1.52
N MET A 88 29.91 8.27 -2.78
CA MET A 88 29.45 7.51 -3.95
C MET A 88 29.94 6.05 -3.99
N LYS A 89 31.23 5.80 -3.70
CA LYS A 89 31.77 4.43 -3.71
C LYS A 89 31.14 3.55 -2.62
N GLN A 90 30.85 4.13 -1.46
CA GLN A 90 30.24 3.43 -0.33
C GLN A 90 28.78 3.12 -0.61
N ASP A 91 28.03 4.07 -1.15
CA ASP A 91 26.65 3.89 -1.59
C ASP A 91 26.52 2.88 -2.72
N GLU A 92 27.45 2.89 -3.70
CA GLU A 92 27.50 1.89 -4.76
C GLU A 92 27.81 0.50 -4.21
N ALA A 93 28.74 0.39 -3.25
CA ALA A 93 29.04 -0.87 -2.58
C ALA A 93 27.83 -1.40 -1.78
N ALA A 94 27.14 -0.53 -1.04
CA ALA A 94 25.92 -0.87 -0.29
C ALA A 94 24.78 -1.33 -1.22
N ARG A 95 24.63 -0.71 -2.39
CA ARG A 95 23.64 -1.11 -3.41
C ARG A 95 24.00 -2.42 -4.10
N ARG A 96 25.30 -2.69 -4.33
CA ARG A 96 25.77 -3.95 -4.94
C ARG A 96 25.70 -5.11 -3.95
N GLY A 97 25.86 -4.85 -2.65
CA GLY A 97 25.74 -5.84 -1.58
C GLY A 97 24.29 -6.17 -1.19
N ARG A 98 23.32 -5.30 -1.52
CA ARG A 98 21.90 -5.60 -1.37
C ARG A 98 21.46 -6.41 -2.59
N ALA A 99 21.24 -7.71 -2.40
CA ALA A 99 20.61 -8.56 -3.41
C ALA A 99 19.35 -7.86 -3.96
N PRO A 100 19.06 -7.91 -5.27
CA PRO A 100 17.82 -7.38 -5.82
C PRO A 100 16.66 -8.26 -5.33
N GLY A 101 16.17 -7.97 -4.12
CA GLY A 101 15.10 -8.70 -3.47
C GLY A 101 13.78 -7.95 -3.53
N ALA A 102 12.77 -8.60 -4.09
CA ALA A 102 11.37 -8.47 -3.70
C ALA A 102 10.60 -7.19 -4.08
N ALA A 103 10.54 -6.88 -5.37
CA ALA A 103 9.25 -6.43 -5.93
C ALA A 103 8.42 -7.69 -6.22
N GLY A 104 7.65 -8.15 -5.22
CA GLY A 104 6.77 -9.31 -5.36
C GLY A 104 5.73 -9.10 -6.46
N ARG A 105 6.00 -9.59 -7.67
CA ARG A 105 4.95 -9.91 -8.64
C ARG A 105 4.26 -11.18 -8.15
N GLN A 106 3.19 -11.04 -7.38
CA GLN A 106 2.22 -12.12 -7.22
C GLN A 106 1.55 -12.33 -8.59
N LYS A 107 2.01 -13.32 -9.36
CA LYS A 107 1.30 -13.74 -10.57
C LYS A 107 0.00 -14.42 -10.13
N ALA A 108 -1.12 -13.76 -10.35
CA ALA A 108 -2.43 -14.40 -10.30
C ALA A 108 -2.44 -15.57 -11.32
N ALA A 109 -2.59 -16.79 -10.81
CA ALA A 109 -2.76 -17.98 -11.61
C ALA A 109 -4.15 -17.96 -12.26
N THR A 110 -4.26 -17.43 -13.49
CA THR A 110 -5.43 -17.66 -14.34
C THR A 110 -5.12 -18.84 -15.26
N GLY A 111 -5.60 -20.02 -14.90
CA GLY A 111 -5.54 -21.22 -15.73
C GLY A 111 -6.34 -21.04 -17.01
N LYS A 112 -5.68 -21.02 -18.16
CA LYS A 112 -6.32 -21.07 -19.48
C LYS A 112 -6.17 -22.49 -20.02
N LYS A 113 -7.24 -23.29 -19.91
CA LYS A 113 -7.35 -24.64 -20.49
C LYS A 113 -7.00 -24.56 -21.99
N LYS A 114 -6.04 -25.38 -22.42
CA LYS A 114 -5.67 -25.54 -23.83
C LYS A 114 -6.83 -26.19 -24.59
N GLY A 115 -7.46 -25.44 -25.50
CA GLY A 115 -8.30 -26.00 -26.55
C GLY A 115 -7.41 -26.70 -27.58
N ARG A 116 -7.46 -28.04 -27.59
CA ARG A 116 -6.83 -28.90 -28.58
C ARG A 116 -7.62 -28.76 -29.89
N ARG A 117 -7.04 -28.09 -30.89
CA ARG A 117 -7.56 -28.11 -32.27
C ARG A 117 -7.50 -29.55 -32.79
N LYS A 118 -8.57 -29.99 -33.42
CA LYS A 118 -8.63 -31.20 -34.23
C LYS A 118 -9.05 -30.78 -35.62
#